data_AF-M7BSU1-F1
#
_entry.id   AF-M7BSU1-F1
#
_cell.length_a   1.000
_cell.length_b   1.000
_cell.length_c   1.000
_cell.angle_alpha   90.00
_cell.angle_beta   90.00
_cell.angle_gamma   90.00
#
_symmetry.space_group_name_H-M   'P 1'
#
loop_
_entity.id
_entity.type
_entity.pdbx_description
1 polymer ?
#
loop_
_entity_poly.entity_id
_entity_poly.type
_entity_poly.pdbx_seq_one_letter_code
_entity_poly.pdbx_strand_id
1 'polypeptide(L)'
;MSQGKLLASASEEITPEADGLFQTEIVIVLTEESNQKMSCCVRNPRLNQERESVISIAEILRSDMESEKETLLSEREGEKETLQSEMKRQKGQCLGPMGCVEDFMSSQSSQLSPANLTQLKATFNASGVTV
;
A
#
# COMPACT_ATOMS: atom_id res chain seq x y z
N MET A 1 38.75 9.91 -21.33
CA MET A 1 37.68 9.57 -22.30
C MET A 1 37.53 8.06 -22.36
N SER A 2 36.66 7.47 -21.54
CA SER A 2 36.16 6.12 -21.83
C SER A 2 35.30 6.22 -23.09
N GLN A 3 35.64 5.46 -24.13
CA GLN A 3 35.01 5.54 -25.44
C GLN A 3 33.59 4.93 -25.37
N GLY A 4 32.61 5.74 -24.98
CA GLY A 4 31.19 5.41 -25.07
C GLY A 4 30.69 5.55 -26.51
N LYS A 5 29.54 4.92 -26.81
CA LYS A 5 28.83 5.11 -28.07
C LYS A 5 27.91 6.33 -27.93
N LEU A 6 28.03 7.29 -28.85
CA LEU A 6 27.09 8.41 -28.93
C LEU A 6 25.70 7.90 -29.30
N LEU A 7 24.69 8.39 -28.59
CA LEU A 7 23.29 8.09 -28.85
C LEU A 7 22.72 9.15 -29.80
N ALA A 8 21.85 8.72 -30.72
CA ALA A 8 21.16 9.65 -31.60
C ALA A 8 20.05 10.38 -30.83
N SER A 9 19.97 11.69 -31.01
CA SER A 9 18.85 12.49 -30.52
C SER A 9 17.60 12.20 -31.37
N ALA A 10 16.46 12.09 -30.71
CA ALA A 10 15.14 12.03 -31.33
C ALA A 10 14.63 13.44 -31.67
N SER A 11 14.93 14.42 -30.81
CA SER A 11 14.70 15.83 -31.08
C SER A 11 15.73 16.69 -30.38
N GLU A 12 15.89 17.90 -30.90
CA GLU A 12 16.75 18.93 -30.33
C GLU A 12 16.06 20.28 -30.54
N GLU A 13 15.91 21.03 -29.46
CA GLU A 13 15.34 22.37 -29.47
C GLU A 13 16.31 23.34 -28.80
N ILE A 14 16.48 24.53 -29.41
CA ILE A 14 17.32 25.59 -28.87
C ILE A 14 16.47 26.85 -28.79
N THR A 15 16.27 27.34 -27.58
CA THR A 15 15.46 28.52 -27.28
C THR A 15 16.37 29.66 -26.81
N PRO A 16 16.29 30.85 -27.44
CA PRO A 16 16.95 32.03 -26.92
C PRO A 16 16.35 32.47 -25.58
N GLU A 17 17.20 32.85 -24.63
CA GLU A 17 16.79 33.41 -23.34
C GLU A 17 17.22 34.88 -23.21
N ALA A 18 16.86 35.51 -22.09
CA ALA A 18 17.32 36.85 -21.75
C ALA A 18 18.86 36.91 -21.63
N ASP A 19 19.41 38.13 -21.69
CA ASP A 19 20.84 38.40 -21.48
C ASP A 19 21.80 37.69 -22.47
N GLY A 20 21.28 37.26 -23.62
CA GLY A 20 22.06 36.55 -24.64
C GLY A 20 22.38 35.10 -24.25
N LEU A 21 21.65 34.54 -23.29
CA LEU A 21 21.69 33.13 -22.93
C LEU A 21 20.82 32.29 -23.88
N PHE A 22 20.97 30.97 -23.79
CA PHE A 22 20.19 30.01 -24.53
C PHE A 22 19.93 28.77 -23.69
N GLN A 23 18.76 28.20 -23.86
CA GLN A 23 18.42 26.88 -23.34
C GLN A 23 18.43 25.88 -24.50
N THR A 24 18.84 24.66 -24.19
CA THR A 24 18.87 23.55 -25.15
C THR A 24 18.23 22.34 -24.51
N GLU A 25 17.28 21.74 -25.23
CA GLU A 25 16.62 20.51 -24.83
C GLU A 25 16.88 19.43 -25.88
N ILE A 26 17.38 18.28 -25.43
CA ILE A 26 17.70 17.14 -26.29
C ILE A 26 16.93 15.94 -25.76
N VAL A 27 16.09 15.35 -26.60
CA VAL A 27 15.33 14.15 -26.26
C VAL A 27 16.00 12.95 -26.91
N ILE A 28 16.22 11.90 -26.12
CA ILE A 28 16.74 10.61 -26.57
C ILE A 28 15.73 9.55 -26.14
N VAL A 29 15.25 8.75 -27.09
CA VAL A 29 14.35 7.63 -26.80
C VAL A 29 15.18 6.37 -26.60
N LEU A 30 15.07 5.78 -25.41
CA LEU A 30 15.70 4.52 -25.06
C LEU A 30 14.65 3.41 -24.99
N THR A 31 15.00 2.23 -25.48
CA THR A 31 14.19 1.03 -25.31
C THR A 31 14.54 0.36 -23.97
N GLU A 32 13.53 -0.12 -23.23
CA GLU A 32 13.60 -0.62 -21.84
C GLU A 32 14.75 -1.58 -21.53
N GLU A 33 15.26 -2.36 -22.49
CA GLU A 33 16.37 -3.29 -22.26
C GLU A 33 17.72 -2.60 -21.99
N SER A 34 17.80 -1.29 -22.18
CA SER A 34 18.98 -0.46 -21.91
C SER A 34 19.16 -0.20 -20.41
N ASN A 35 19.60 -1.21 -19.64
CA ASN A 35 20.17 -1.01 -18.29
C ASN A 35 21.55 -0.29 -18.33
N GLN A 36 21.78 0.55 -19.34
CA GLN A 36 23.05 1.20 -19.61
C GLN A 36 23.13 2.52 -18.84
N LYS A 37 24.29 2.74 -18.21
CA LYS A 37 24.66 4.05 -17.71
C LYS A 37 24.98 4.94 -18.91
N MET A 38 24.30 6.07 -19.00
CA MET A 38 24.56 7.10 -20.00
C MET A 38 25.21 8.29 -19.32
N SER A 39 26.02 9.03 -20.07
CA SER A 39 26.49 10.34 -19.62
C SER A 39 26.08 11.42 -20.61
N CYS A 40 25.76 12.59 -20.06
CA CYS A 40 25.50 13.81 -20.80
C CYS A 40 26.70 14.72 -20.61
N CYS A 41 27.36 15.08 -21.71
CA CYS A 41 28.53 15.95 -21.71
C CYS A 41 28.20 17.27 -22.38
N VAL A 42 28.33 18.38 -21.65
CA VAL A 42 28.16 19.74 -22.16
C VAL A 42 29.54 20.41 -22.21
N ARG A 43 30.02 20.68 -23.43
CA ARG A 43 31.30 21.34 -23.66
C ARG A 43 31.09 22.78 -24.09
N ASN A 44 31.74 23.72 -23.41
CA ASN A 44 31.83 25.13 -23.81
C ASN A 44 33.24 25.43 -24.34
N PRO A 45 33.43 25.51 -25.67
CA PRO A 45 34.75 25.77 -26.26
C PRO A 45 35.28 27.17 -25.96
N ARG A 46 34.40 28.17 -25.75
CA ARG A 46 34.82 29.55 -25.46
C ARG A 46 35.46 29.68 -24.09
N LEU A 47 34.94 28.93 -23.11
CA LEU A 47 35.48 28.89 -21.75
C LEU A 47 36.48 27.74 -21.56
N ASN A 48 36.65 26.87 -22.56
CA ASN A 48 37.41 25.62 -22.47
C ASN A 48 36.98 24.77 -21.24
N GLN A 49 35.67 24.70 -21.00
CA GLN A 49 35.08 23.97 -19.88
C GLN A 49 34.20 22.83 -20.38
N GLU A 50 34.14 21.75 -19.62
CA GLU A 50 33.26 20.61 -19.86
C GLU A 50 32.57 20.24 -18.55
N ARG A 51 31.28 19.90 -18.64
CA ARG A 51 30.50 19.35 -17.53
C ARG A 51 29.91 18.02 -17.98
N GLU A 52 30.08 17.01 -17.14
CA GLU A 52 29.52 15.67 -17.36
C GLU A 52 28.50 15.36 -16.26
N SER A 53 27.36 14.79 -16.64
CA SER A 53 26.37 14.24 -15.73
C SER A 53 26.12 12.78 -16.09
N VAL A 54 26.08 11.89 -15.09
CA VAL A 54 25.80 10.46 -15.28
C VAL A 54 24.34 10.20 -14.99
N ILE A 55 23.67 9.51 -15.90
CA ILE A 55 22.24 9.20 -15.83
C ILE A 55 22.08 7.67 -15.82
N SER A 56 21.36 7.16 -14.81
CA SER A 56 21.14 5.73 -14.57
C SER A 56 19.64 5.42 -14.68
N ILE A 57 19.24 4.81 -15.80
CA ILE A 57 17.82 4.46 -16.04
C ILE A 57 17.29 3.50 -14.98
N ALA A 58 18.13 2.55 -14.54
CA ALA A 58 17.75 1.59 -13.50
C ALA A 58 17.48 2.25 -12.14
N GLU A 59 18.14 3.37 -11.82
CA GLU A 59 17.90 4.11 -10.57
C GLU A 59 16.61 4.94 -10.66
N ILE A 60 16.33 5.52 -11.83
CA ILE A 60 15.09 6.26 -12.08
C ILE A 60 13.89 5.32 -11.94
N LEU A 61 13.88 4.21 -12.69
CA LEU A 61 12.79 3.23 -12.64
C LEU A 61 12.58 2.66 -11.23
N ARG A 62 13.68 2.41 -10.50
CA ARG A 62 13.59 1.96 -9.10
C ARG A 62 12.84 2.96 -8.23
N SER A 63 13.15 4.25 -8.37
CA SER A 63 12.53 5.31 -7.59
C SER A 63 11.03 5.42 -7.89
N ASP A 64 10.65 5.32 -9.16
CA ASP A 64 9.25 5.34 -9.59
C ASP A 64 8.47 4.14 -9.01
N MET A 65 9.03 2.94 -9.13
CA MET A 65 8.45 1.72 -8.55
C MET A 65 8.34 1.79 -7.02
N GLU A 66 9.30 2.42 -6.33
CA GLU A 66 9.26 2.60 -4.88
C GLU A 66 8.11 3.54 -4.46
N SER A 67 7.86 4.61 -5.22
CA SER A 67 6.74 5.52 -4.96
C SER A 67 5.38 4.84 -5.15
N GLU A 68 5.22 4.07 -6.22
CA GLU A 68 3.99 3.29 -6.44
C GLU A 68 3.78 2.24 -5.35
N LYS A 69 4.86 1.55 -4.96
CA LYS A 69 4.83 0.57 -3.87
C LYS A 69 4.37 1.19 -2.56
N GLU A 70 4.86 2.38 -2.19
CA GLU A 70 4.45 3.06 -0.96
C GLU A 70 2.97 3.43 -0.99
N THR A 71 2.48 3.91 -2.14
CA THR A 71 1.06 4.18 -2.36
C THR A 71 0.21 2.92 -2.14
N LEU A 72 0.56 1.81 -2.81
CA LEU A 72 -0.18 0.54 -2.69
C LEU A 72 -0.13 -0.05 -1.27
N LEU A 73 0.97 0.13 -0.55
CA LEU A 73 1.07 -0.30 0.85
C LEU A 73 0.13 0.49 1.75
N SER A 74 0.04 1.81 1.56
CA SER A 74 -0.86 2.66 2.34
C SER A 74 -2.33 2.31 2.12
N GLU A 75 -2.73 2.03 0.88
CA GLU A 75 -4.09 1.62 0.53
C GLU A 75 -4.45 0.28 1.20
N ARG A 76 -3.57 -0.71 1.06
CA ARG A 76 -3.75 -2.02 1.70
C ARG A 76 -3.86 -1.91 3.21
N GLU A 77 -3.06 -1.03 3.83
CA GLU A 77 -3.11 -0.82 5.27
C GLU A 77 -4.44 -0.18 5.69
N GLY A 78 -4.93 0.81 4.96
CA GLY A 78 -6.26 1.40 5.17
C GLY A 78 -7.39 0.38 5.04
N GLU A 79 -7.33 -0.51 4.05
CA GLU A 79 -8.30 -1.60 3.89
C GLU A 79 -8.23 -2.59 5.05
N LYS A 80 -7.02 -2.98 5.48
CA LYS A 80 -6.80 -3.88 6.61
C LYS A 80 -7.42 -3.30 7.89
N GLU A 81 -7.19 -2.02 8.17
CA GLU A 81 -7.76 -1.34 9.34
C GLU A 81 -9.29 -1.28 9.27
N THR A 82 -9.83 -0.97 8.09
CA THR A 82 -11.27 -0.96 7.85
C THR A 82 -11.89 -2.32 8.15
N LEU A 83 -11.34 -3.39 7.56
CA LEU A 83 -11.79 -4.77 7.78
C LEU A 83 -11.66 -5.20 9.25
N GLN A 84 -10.57 -4.83 9.91
CA GLN A 84 -10.35 -5.15 11.32
C GLN A 84 -11.39 -4.46 12.21
N SER A 85 -11.72 -3.20 11.92
CA SER A 85 -12.75 -2.45 12.65
C SER A 85 -14.14 -3.08 12.44
N GLU A 86 -14.46 -3.50 11.21
CA GLU A 86 -15.71 -4.14 10.85
C GLU A 86 -15.86 -5.49 11.57
N MET A 87 -14.83 -6.33 11.55
CA MET A 87 -14.80 -7.59 12.28
C MET A 87 -14.97 -7.38 13.79
N LYS A 88 -14.35 -6.35 14.37
CA LYS A 88 -14.50 -6.02 15.80
C LYS A 88 -15.94 -5.59 16.12
N ARG A 89 -16.59 -4.82 15.24
CA ARG A 89 -18.01 -4.44 15.38
C ARG A 89 -18.92 -5.65 15.29
N GLN A 90 -18.73 -6.50 14.28
CA GLN A 90 -19.50 -7.73 14.11
C GLN A 90 -19.29 -8.71 15.27
N LYS A 91 -18.04 -8.86 15.75
CA LYS A 91 -17.73 -9.65 16.95
C LYS A 91 -18.47 -9.11 18.18
N GLY A 92 -18.54 -7.79 18.35
CA GLY A 92 -19.32 -7.15 19.42
C GLY A 92 -20.83 -7.30 19.25
N GLN A 93 -21.34 -7.51 18.04
CA GLN A 93 -22.76 -7.79 17.77
C GLN A 93 -23.12 -9.26 17.96
N CYS A 94 -22.22 -10.19 17.62
CA CYS A 94 -22.41 -11.63 17.82
C CYS A 94 -22.14 -12.07 19.27
N LEU A 95 -21.24 -11.37 20.00
CA LEU A 95 -20.90 -11.65 21.40
C LEU A 95 -21.56 -10.64 22.38
N GLY A 96 -22.14 -9.57 21.88
CA GLY A 96 -23.03 -8.71 22.65
C GLY A 96 -24.43 -9.33 22.75
N PRO A 97 -25.19 -8.94 23.77
CA PRO A 97 -25.15 -9.71 25.00
C PRO A 97 -25.42 -11.19 24.70
N MET A 98 -24.53 -12.04 25.22
CA MET A 98 -24.87 -13.41 25.63
C MET A 98 -26.09 -13.47 26.57
N GLY A 99 -26.66 -12.31 26.95
CA GLY A 99 -27.90 -12.12 27.69
C GLY A 99 -29.16 -12.62 26.97
N CYS A 100 -29.21 -12.80 25.65
CA CYS A 100 -30.41 -13.41 25.05
C CYS A 100 -30.61 -14.89 25.45
N VAL A 101 -29.59 -15.57 25.96
CA VAL A 101 -29.73 -16.95 26.47
C VAL A 101 -30.02 -16.93 27.97
N GLU A 102 -29.33 -16.09 28.75
CA GLU A 102 -29.51 -16.00 30.21
C GLU A 102 -30.84 -15.31 30.60
N ASP A 103 -31.25 -14.27 29.86
CA ASP A 103 -32.54 -13.59 30.04
C ASP A 103 -33.69 -14.49 29.58
N PHE A 104 -33.50 -15.29 28.53
CA PHE A 104 -34.47 -16.30 28.11
C PHE A 104 -34.60 -17.42 29.16
N MET A 105 -33.49 -17.91 29.70
CA MET A 105 -33.49 -18.95 30.75
C MET A 105 -34.08 -18.44 32.08
N SER A 106 -33.85 -17.17 32.44
CA SER A 106 -34.45 -16.52 33.62
C SER A 106 -35.94 -16.23 33.44
N SER A 107 -36.37 -15.79 32.25
CA SER A 107 -37.78 -15.60 31.90
C SER A 107 -38.54 -16.93 31.93
N GLN A 108 -37.94 -18.02 31.45
CA GLN A 108 -38.55 -19.34 31.49
C GLN A 108 -38.59 -19.93 32.91
N SER A 109 -37.53 -19.78 33.72
CA SER A 109 -37.56 -20.22 35.14
C SER A 109 -38.66 -19.56 35.96
N SER A 110 -38.98 -18.30 35.68
CA SER A 110 -40.01 -17.53 36.39
C SER A 110 -41.44 -17.99 36.04
N GLN A 111 -41.62 -18.75 34.96
CA GLN A 111 -42.92 -19.29 34.52
C GLN A 111 -43.15 -20.75 34.92
N LEU A 112 -42.14 -21.45 35.46
CA LEU A 112 -42.29 -22.85 35.90
C LEU A 112 -42.81 -22.91 37.35
N SER A 113 -43.81 -23.77 37.58
CA SER A 113 -44.24 -24.12 38.93
C SER A 113 -43.13 -24.86 39.70
N PRO A 114 -43.12 -24.81 41.05
CA PRO A 114 -42.08 -25.47 41.87
C PRO A 114 -41.93 -26.98 41.58
N ALA A 115 -43.03 -27.65 41.22
CA ALA A 115 -43.03 -29.07 40.85
C ALA A 115 -42.28 -29.34 39.55
N ASN A 116 -42.44 -28.46 38.54
CA ASN A 116 -41.76 -28.59 37.25
C ASN A 116 -40.27 -28.27 37.36
N LEU A 117 -39.88 -27.34 38.24
CA LEU A 117 -38.48 -26.98 38.48
C LEU A 117 -37.70 -28.12 39.15
N THR A 118 -38.36 -28.89 40.01
CA THR A 118 -37.78 -30.06 40.70
C THR A 118 -37.58 -31.23 39.72
N GLN A 119 -38.54 -31.47 38.82
CA GLN A 119 -38.40 -32.48 37.76
C GLN A 119 -37.28 -32.12 36.77
N LEU A 120 -37.18 -30.85 36.37
CA LEU A 120 -36.15 -30.39 35.43
C LEU A 120 -34.73 -30.55 36.00
N LYS A 121 -34.53 -30.23 37.30
CA LYS A 121 -33.25 -30.46 38.01
C LYS A 121 -32.87 -31.94 38.11
N ALA A 122 -33.84 -32.82 38.34
CA ALA A 122 -33.59 -34.26 38.38
C ALA A 122 -33.13 -34.80 37.02
N THR A 123 -33.74 -34.33 35.93
CA THR A 123 -33.40 -34.75 34.55
C THR A 123 -32.03 -34.25 34.11
N PHE A 124 -31.63 -33.02 34.47
CA PHE A 124 -30.30 -32.47 34.18
C PHE A 124 -29.18 -33.22 34.92
N ASN A 125 -29.39 -33.49 36.21
CA ASN A 125 -28.43 -34.27 37.00
C ASN A 125 -28.29 -35.72 36.51
N ALA A 126 -29.38 -36.33 36.01
CA ALA A 126 -29.36 -37.65 35.41
C ALA A 126 -28.66 -37.71 34.03
N SER A 127 -28.56 -36.56 33.34
CA SER A 127 -27.88 -36.45 32.04
C SER A 127 -26.43 -35.94 32.13
N GLY A 128 -25.92 -35.71 33.34
CA GLY A 128 -24.50 -35.43 33.61
C GLY A 128 -24.03 -34.00 33.35
N VAL A 129 -24.94 -33.06 33.08
CA VAL A 129 -24.63 -31.63 32.92
C VAL A 129 -24.91 -30.93 34.25
N THR A 130 -23.85 -30.58 34.99
CA THR A 130 -23.95 -29.72 36.18
C THR A 130 -23.97 -28.25 35.77
N VAL A 131 -24.99 -27.51 36.24
CA VAL A 131 -25.02 -26.04 36.24
C VAL A 131 -24.28 -25.51 37.47
#